data_AF-A0A1R2D112-F1
#
_entry.id   AF-A0A1R2D112-F1
#
_cell.length_a   1.000
_cell.length_b   1.000
_cell.length_c   1.000
_cell.angle_alpha   90.00
_cell.angle_beta   90.00
_cell.angle_gamma   90.00
#
_symmetry.space_group_name_H-M   'P 1'
#
loop_
_entity.id
_entity.type
_entity.pdbx_description
1 polymer ?
#
loop_
_entity_poly.entity_id
_entity_poly.type
_entity_poly.pdbx_seq_one_letter_code
_entity_poly.pdbx_strand_id
1 'polypeptide(L)'
;MEDEQLKLIKDFQDLMPRDGLTSVKAKDESEKFLFEYELECRKAEELDEHIKNAKKELLETKRFLKDTLRWKPSGKNQQQIENFERKLNSIKVKCGKLRNENEILREQIQVIRRNTSGAHRELTTLTNSLYKINNKTKELQDFSTSNHEISMAHKARIDKMNSSFTTTRMNMNDRVSKLEDIYRKESNSVTPTSFKRPRTPYSELAENMRALKFMSRKWTEKIREKERNIMEYRENMHELEETLDVMKNVVNTTVLNVAVKAFIDSCEHEKDLSSNFLRISEKIDNFERNIEKTRRMICKVTKDTQSKESKKLSYMSKIDKEVEKIDKEISKYSIIKAERELNIEAISQDVLSMIRNLETLGIKAQSFQLIEDPSLNSTNVIAHLNKLEELIEVLLAGLSIRKHLKRDAKEEKTEKKIQLNTIDIDDMPVDELLYPMTVEEIRAQAINFLNNVI
;
A
#
# COMPACT_ATOMS: atom_id res chain seq x y z
N MET A 1 -43.08 34.64 -112.35
CA MET A 1 -41.61 34.49 -112.18
C MET A 1 -40.88 34.27 -113.50
N GLU A 2 -41.57 34.09 -114.63
CA GLU A 2 -40.94 33.93 -115.96
C GLU A 2 -40.36 35.24 -116.52
N ASP A 3 -40.89 36.41 -116.12
CA ASP A 3 -40.41 37.72 -116.61
C ASP A 3 -39.06 38.17 -116.02
N GLU A 4 -38.69 37.72 -114.81
CA GLU A 4 -37.39 38.04 -114.23
C GLU A 4 -36.26 37.18 -114.83
N GLN A 5 -36.56 35.94 -115.23
CA GLN A 5 -35.60 35.07 -115.91
C GLN A 5 -35.31 35.54 -117.35
N LEU A 6 -36.31 36.07 -118.06
CA LEU A 6 -36.13 36.64 -119.40
C LEU A 6 -35.29 37.94 -119.39
N LYS A 7 -35.38 38.72 -118.31
CA LYS A 7 -34.56 39.93 -118.15
C LYS A 7 -33.09 39.58 -117.89
N LEU A 8 -32.82 38.56 -117.08
CA LEU A 8 -31.47 38.08 -116.79
C LEU A 8 -30.75 37.53 -118.03
N ILE A 9 -31.49 36.84 -118.92
CA ILE A 9 -30.94 36.29 -120.18
C ILE A 9 -30.58 37.41 -121.16
N LYS A 10 -31.37 38.50 -121.19
CA LYS A 10 -31.12 39.64 -122.08
C LYS A 10 -29.92 40.46 -121.61
N ASP A 11 -29.79 40.68 -120.30
CA ASP A 11 -28.65 41.38 -119.71
C ASP A 11 -27.34 40.59 -119.90
N PHE A 12 -27.40 39.25 -119.96
CA PHE A 12 -26.23 38.41 -120.26
C PHE A 12 -25.77 38.47 -121.72
N GLN A 13 -26.68 38.70 -122.67
CA GLN A 13 -26.33 38.79 -124.10
C GLN A 13 -25.67 40.12 -124.47
N ASP A 14 -25.96 41.20 -123.75
CA ASP A 14 -25.36 42.53 -123.98
C ASP A 14 -23.97 42.69 -123.31
N LEU A 15 -23.58 41.77 -122.42
CA LEU A 15 -22.28 41.77 -121.74
C LEU A 15 -21.18 40.97 -122.46
N MET A 16 -21.47 40.36 -123.62
CA MET A 16 -20.50 39.58 -124.40
C MET A 16 -19.73 40.48 -125.38
N PRO A 17 -18.40 40.68 -125.23
CA PRO A 17 -17.63 41.53 -126.12
C PRO A 17 -17.52 40.90 -127.52
N ARG A 18 -18.00 41.63 -128.54
CA ARG A 18 -17.73 41.32 -129.96
C ARG A 18 -16.38 41.91 -130.32
N ASP A 19 -15.28 41.16 -130.14
CA ASP A 19 -14.05 41.29 -130.93
C ASP A 19 -13.11 40.09 -130.70
N GLY A 20 -12.71 39.44 -131.80
CA GLY A 20 -12.13 38.10 -131.86
C GLY A 20 -10.65 37.94 -131.52
N LEU A 21 -10.13 38.63 -130.49
CA LEU A 21 -8.72 38.49 -130.07
C LEU A 21 -8.51 38.11 -128.58
N THR A 22 -9.57 37.77 -127.85
CA THR A 22 -9.53 37.40 -126.40
C THR A 22 -9.88 35.94 -126.10
N SER A 23 -10.18 35.10 -127.12
CA SER A 23 -10.85 33.80 -126.91
C SER A 23 -10.00 32.70 -126.26
N VAL A 24 -8.66 32.82 -126.28
CA VAL A 24 -7.77 31.85 -125.62
C VAL A 24 -7.65 32.14 -124.11
N LYS A 25 -7.51 33.41 -123.72
CA LYS A 25 -7.42 33.80 -122.30
C LYS A 25 -8.73 33.58 -121.54
N ALA A 26 -9.88 33.83 -122.17
CA ALA A 26 -11.19 33.62 -121.54
C ALA A 26 -11.53 32.13 -121.33
N LYS A 27 -11.02 31.23 -122.18
CA LYS A 27 -11.14 29.78 -121.99
C LYS A 27 -10.25 29.27 -120.86
N ASP A 28 -9.00 29.72 -120.81
CA ASP A 28 -8.07 29.35 -119.74
C ASP A 28 -8.56 29.86 -118.36
N GLU A 29 -9.14 31.07 -118.29
CA GLU A 29 -9.74 31.60 -117.06
C GLU A 29 -11.00 30.84 -116.65
N SER A 30 -11.86 30.48 -117.60
CA SER A 30 -13.04 29.64 -117.37
C SER A 30 -12.68 28.26 -116.81
N GLU A 31 -11.68 27.60 -117.38
CA GLU A 31 -11.22 26.28 -116.92
C GLU A 31 -10.58 26.37 -115.52
N LYS A 32 -9.84 27.46 -115.24
CA LYS A 32 -9.31 27.73 -113.91
C LYS A 32 -10.41 27.95 -112.87
N PHE A 33 -11.45 28.72 -113.19
CA PHE A 33 -12.61 28.90 -112.30
C PHE A 33 -13.36 27.59 -112.05
N LEU A 34 -13.52 26.76 -113.08
CA LEU A 34 -14.18 25.46 -112.93
C LEU A 34 -13.39 24.53 -112.00
N PHE A 35 -12.06 24.51 -112.14
CA PHE A 35 -11.17 23.74 -111.28
C PHE A 35 -11.17 24.27 -109.83
N GLU A 36 -11.13 25.59 -109.64
CA GLU A 36 -11.26 26.21 -108.31
C GLU A 36 -12.61 25.90 -107.66
N TYR A 37 -13.71 25.96 -108.41
CA TYR A 37 -15.04 25.60 -107.94
C TYR A 37 -15.14 24.11 -107.55
N GLU A 38 -14.60 23.21 -108.38
CA GLU A 38 -14.60 21.78 -108.09
C GLU A 38 -13.75 21.46 -106.85
N LEU A 39 -12.63 22.16 -106.66
CA LEU A 39 -11.80 22.06 -105.46
C LEU A 39 -12.55 22.58 -104.21
N GLU A 40 -13.30 23.67 -104.35
CA GLU A 40 -14.14 24.24 -103.28
C GLU A 40 -15.28 23.26 -102.90
N CYS A 41 -15.92 22.63 -103.89
CA CYS A 41 -16.94 21.60 -103.66
C CYS A 41 -16.39 20.39 -102.90
N ARG A 42 -15.20 19.88 -103.28
CA ARG A 42 -14.56 18.77 -102.56
C ARG A 42 -14.21 19.15 -101.12
N LYS A 43 -13.71 20.37 -100.88
CA LYS A 43 -13.47 20.88 -99.52
C LYS A 43 -14.76 20.98 -98.71
N ALA A 44 -15.86 21.40 -99.33
CA ALA A 44 -17.16 21.47 -98.66
C ALA A 44 -17.66 20.06 -98.28
N GLU A 45 -17.51 19.07 -99.15
CA GLU A 45 -17.86 17.67 -98.86
C GLU A 45 -17.01 17.07 -97.73
N GLU A 46 -15.70 17.34 -97.70
CA GLU A 46 -14.80 16.95 -96.62
C GLU A 46 -15.22 17.58 -95.28
N LEU A 47 -15.56 18.87 -95.28
CA LEU A 47 -16.04 19.58 -94.10
C LEU A 47 -17.37 19.02 -93.58
N ASP A 48 -18.29 18.64 -94.47
CA ASP A 48 -19.56 18.03 -94.08
C ASP A 48 -19.37 16.66 -93.42
N GLU A 49 -18.46 15.82 -93.94
CA GLU A 49 -18.10 14.55 -93.28
C GLU A 49 -17.38 14.78 -91.94
N HIS A 50 -16.53 15.81 -91.82
CA HIS A 50 -15.95 16.20 -90.53
C HIS A 50 -17.01 16.62 -89.50
N ILE A 51 -18.01 17.43 -89.91
CA ILE A 51 -19.10 17.86 -89.04
C ILE A 51 -19.95 16.66 -88.58
N LYS A 52 -20.21 15.72 -89.48
CA LYS A 52 -20.97 14.50 -89.18
C LYS A 52 -20.24 13.60 -88.19
N ASN A 53 -18.94 13.41 -88.37
CA ASN A 53 -18.10 12.66 -87.44
C ASN A 53 -18.02 13.35 -86.06
N ALA A 54 -17.80 14.66 -86.03
CA ALA A 54 -17.78 15.42 -84.77
C ALA A 54 -19.12 15.34 -84.01
N LYS A 55 -20.26 15.37 -84.71
CA LYS A 55 -21.58 15.17 -84.09
C LYS A 55 -21.74 13.78 -83.48
N LYS A 56 -21.19 12.75 -84.12
CA LYS A 56 -21.24 11.37 -83.62
C LYS A 56 -20.40 11.23 -82.35
N GLU A 57 -19.17 11.76 -82.35
CA GLU A 57 -18.29 11.78 -81.17
C GLU A 57 -18.91 12.56 -80.00
N LEU A 58 -19.55 13.70 -80.28
CA LEU A 58 -20.28 14.48 -79.28
C LEU A 58 -21.43 13.67 -78.64
N LEU A 59 -22.15 12.88 -79.43
CA LEU A 59 -23.24 12.03 -78.93
C LEU A 59 -22.72 10.87 -78.09
N GLU A 60 -21.62 10.25 -78.49
CA GLU A 60 -20.97 9.16 -77.74
C GLU A 60 -20.41 9.65 -76.41
N THR A 61 -19.70 10.79 -76.42
CA THR A 61 -19.19 11.43 -75.20
C THR A 61 -20.32 11.88 -74.27
N LYS A 62 -21.42 12.41 -74.80
CA LYS A 62 -22.62 12.75 -74.01
C LYS A 62 -23.26 11.53 -73.36
N ARG A 63 -23.36 10.39 -74.05
CA ARG A 63 -23.86 9.14 -73.47
C ARG A 63 -22.91 8.62 -72.40
N PHE A 64 -21.61 8.58 -72.69
CA PHE A 64 -20.58 8.17 -71.74
C PHE A 64 -20.62 9.00 -70.45
N LEU A 65 -20.72 10.33 -70.56
CA LEU A 65 -20.86 11.22 -69.40
C LEU A 65 -22.16 10.97 -68.63
N LYS A 66 -23.28 10.76 -69.32
CA LYS A 66 -24.56 10.45 -68.67
C LYS A 66 -24.52 9.13 -67.90
N ASP A 67 -23.84 8.12 -68.43
CA ASP A 67 -23.68 6.82 -67.78
C ASP A 67 -22.67 6.89 -66.63
N THR A 68 -21.61 7.68 -66.76
CA THR A 68 -20.60 7.91 -65.72
C THR A 68 -21.16 8.73 -64.55
N LEU A 69 -22.00 9.73 -64.83
CA LEU A 69 -22.67 10.56 -63.81
C LEU A 69 -23.83 9.83 -63.10
N ARG A 70 -24.21 8.62 -63.55
CA ARG A 70 -25.18 7.75 -62.87
C ARG A 70 -24.57 7.00 -61.67
N TRP A 71 -23.38 7.43 -61.22
CA TRP A 71 -22.73 6.91 -60.03
C TRP A 71 -23.44 7.39 -58.76
N LYS A 72 -24.30 6.56 -58.19
CA LYS A 72 -24.79 6.75 -56.82
C LYS A 72 -23.78 6.09 -55.87
N PRO A 73 -23.34 6.78 -54.80
CA PRO A 73 -22.54 6.13 -53.77
C PRO A 73 -23.35 4.97 -53.19
N SER A 74 -22.82 3.75 -53.31
CA SER A 74 -23.47 2.54 -52.81
C SER A 74 -23.56 2.62 -51.28
N GLY A 75 -24.77 2.79 -50.74
CA GLY A 75 -25.01 2.81 -49.29
C GLY A 75 -24.49 1.57 -48.55
N LYS A 76 -24.25 0.46 -49.26
CA LYS A 76 -23.58 -0.74 -48.70
C LYS A 76 -22.16 -0.46 -48.22
N ASN A 77 -21.41 0.38 -48.93
CA ASN A 77 -20.04 0.73 -48.53
C ASN A 77 -20.07 1.63 -47.27
N GLN A 78 -21.02 2.56 -47.21
CA GLN A 78 -21.23 3.41 -46.03
C GLN A 78 -21.59 2.59 -44.79
N GLN A 79 -22.54 1.64 -44.92
CA GLN A 79 -22.91 0.74 -43.83
C GLN A 79 -21.77 -0.18 -43.40
N GLN A 80 -20.92 -0.64 -44.33
CA GLN A 80 -19.71 -1.39 -43.98
C GLN A 80 -18.72 -0.54 -43.20
N ILE A 81 -18.48 0.71 -43.63
CA ILE A 81 -17.59 1.66 -42.93
C ILE A 81 -18.09 1.88 -41.49
N GLU A 82 -19.37 2.20 -41.31
CA GLU A 82 -19.96 2.39 -39.96
C GLU A 82 -19.86 1.13 -39.09
N ASN A 83 -20.00 -0.06 -39.67
CA ASN A 83 -19.84 -1.31 -38.91
C ASN A 83 -18.37 -1.54 -38.52
N PHE A 84 -17.41 -1.23 -39.38
CA PHE A 84 -16.00 -1.31 -39.06
C PHE A 84 -15.60 -0.29 -37.99
N GLU A 85 -16.12 0.94 -38.06
CA GLU A 85 -15.90 1.97 -37.03
C GLU A 85 -16.47 1.55 -35.67
N ARG A 86 -17.67 0.97 -35.65
CA ARG A 86 -18.26 0.41 -34.41
C ARG A 86 -17.43 -0.73 -33.84
N LYS A 87 -16.96 -1.66 -34.69
CA LYS A 87 -16.06 -2.74 -34.26
C LYS A 87 -14.72 -2.20 -33.74
N LEU A 88 -14.14 -1.21 -34.42
CA LEU A 88 -12.90 -0.56 -34.00
C LEU A 88 -13.05 0.11 -32.63
N ASN A 89 -14.14 0.84 -32.40
CA ASN A 89 -14.42 1.47 -31.12
C ASN A 89 -14.63 0.44 -30.00
N SER A 90 -15.36 -0.65 -30.28
CA SER A 90 -15.50 -1.76 -29.32
C SER A 90 -14.15 -2.38 -28.93
N ILE A 91 -13.27 -2.61 -29.92
CA ILE A 91 -11.92 -3.13 -29.69
C ILE A 91 -11.08 -2.14 -28.88
N LYS A 92 -11.12 -0.83 -29.18
CA LYS A 92 -10.41 0.20 -28.41
C LYS A 92 -10.83 0.20 -26.93
N VAL A 93 -12.14 0.11 -26.66
CA VAL A 93 -12.66 0.03 -25.29
C VAL A 93 -12.18 -1.25 -24.60
N LYS A 94 -12.21 -2.39 -25.30
CA LYS A 94 -11.72 -3.67 -24.75
C LYS A 94 -10.22 -3.63 -24.46
N CYS A 95 -9.41 -3.04 -25.34
CA CYS A 95 -7.98 -2.81 -25.10
C CYS A 95 -7.73 -1.90 -23.90
N GLY A 96 -8.54 -0.85 -23.73
CA GLY A 96 -8.48 0.03 -22.55
C GLY A 96 -8.74 -0.73 -21.25
N LYS A 97 -9.80 -1.55 -21.21
CA LYS A 97 -10.12 -2.41 -20.05
C LYS A 97 -8.99 -3.39 -19.73
N LEU A 98 -8.49 -4.11 -20.74
CA LEU A 98 -7.39 -5.06 -20.58
C LEU A 98 -6.10 -4.38 -20.10
N ARG A 99 -5.82 -3.15 -20.54
CA ARG A 99 -4.67 -2.37 -20.07
C ARG A 99 -4.80 -2.02 -18.60
N ASN A 100 -5.98 -1.61 -18.16
CA ASN A 100 -6.25 -1.33 -16.75
C ASN A 100 -6.17 -2.59 -15.89
N GLU A 101 -6.73 -3.70 -16.35
CA GLU A 101 -6.62 -5.00 -15.67
C GLU A 101 -5.15 -5.45 -15.55
N ASN A 102 -4.33 -5.24 -16.59
CA ASN A 102 -2.90 -5.54 -16.54
C ASN A 102 -2.17 -4.70 -15.48
N GLU A 103 -2.51 -3.42 -15.36
CA GLU A 103 -1.92 -2.54 -14.36
C GLU A 103 -2.29 -2.98 -12.93
N ILE A 104 -3.58 -3.29 -12.69
CA ILE A 104 -4.04 -3.82 -11.41
C ILE A 104 -3.31 -5.12 -11.06
N LEU A 105 -3.14 -6.04 -12.03
CA LEU A 105 -2.40 -7.28 -11.82
C LEU A 105 -0.92 -7.03 -11.49
N ARG A 106 -0.29 -6.04 -12.13
CA ARG A 106 1.11 -5.64 -11.81
C ARG A 106 1.22 -5.12 -10.38
N GLU A 107 0.28 -4.30 -9.94
CA GLU A 107 0.23 -3.80 -8.56
C GLU A 107 0.04 -4.95 -7.57
N GLN A 108 -0.89 -5.87 -7.84
CA GLN A 108 -1.11 -7.06 -7.01
C GLN A 108 0.16 -7.93 -6.90
N ILE A 109 0.87 -8.15 -8.02
CA ILE A 109 2.16 -8.85 -8.01
C ILE A 109 3.18 -8.13 -7.12
N GLN A 110 3.24 -6.79 -7.16
CA GLN A 110 4.15 -6.05 -6.27
C GLN A 110 3.78 -6.20 -4.80
N VAL A 111 2.49 -6.15 -4.45
CA VAL A 111 2.02 -6.39 -3.07
C VAL A 111 2.42 -7.78 -2.60
N ILE A 112 2.17 -8.82 -3.42
CA ILE A 112 2.55 -10.20 -3.11
C ILE A 112 4.07 -10.32 -2.89
N ARG A 113 4.89 -9.69 -3.76
CA ARG A 113 6.35 -9.69 -3.60
C ARG A 113 6.79 -9.03 -2.28
N ARG A 114 6.19 -7.90 -1.90
CA ARG A 114 6.48 -7.22 -0.63
C ARG A 114 6.10 -8.09 0.56
N ASN A 115 4.90 -8.71 0.53
CA ASN A 115 4.44 -9.59 1.59
C ASN A 115 5.34 -10.82 1.75
N THR A 116 5.73 -11.45 0.63
CA THR A 116 6.65 -12.60 0.63
C THR A 116 8.02 -12.24 1.21
N SER A 117 8.56 -11.07 0.84
CA SER A 117 9.82 -10.57 1.41
C SER A 117 9.71 -10.28 2.91
N GLY A 118 8.58 -9.72 3.36
CA GLY A 118 8.27 -9.52 4.77
C GLY A 118 8.26 -10.84 5.55
N ALA A 119 7.50 -11.82 5.07
CA ALA A 119 7.39 -13.14 5.69
C ALA A 119 8.76 -13.84 5.78
N HIS A 120 9.61 -13.72 4.75
CA HIS A 120 10.96 -14.31 4.77
C HIS A 120 11.87 -13.69 5.85
N ARG A 121 11.76 -12.37 6.08
CA ARG A 121 12.48 -11.68 7.15
C ARG A 121 11.98 -12.10 8.53
N GLU A 122 10.68 -12.28 8.69
CA GLU A 122 10.09 -12.78 9.93
C GLU A 122 10.56 -14.21 10.22
N LEU A 123 10.52 -15.10 9.23
CA LEU A 123 11.04 -16.47 9.33
C LEU A 123 12.51 -16.48 9.81
N THR A 124 13.34 -15.63 9.21
CA THR A 124 14.76 -15.51 9.60
C THR A 124 14.90 -15.05 11.05
N THR A 125 14.07 -14.10 11.48
CA THR A 125 14.07 -13.58 12.86
C THR A 125 13.62 -14.64 13.87
N LEU A 126 12.59 -15.42 13.52
CA LEU A 126 12.08 -16.52 14.34
C LEU A 126 13.12 -17.64 14.44
N THR A 127 13.76 -18.01 13.33
CA THR A 127 14.82 -19.04 13.29
C THR A 127 15.98 -18.65 14.20
N ASN A 128 16.45 -17.41 14.13
CA ASN A 128 17.49 -16.89 15.01
C ASN A 128 17.07 -16.88 16.49
N SER A 129 15.80 -16.63 16.77
CA SER A 129 15.27 -16.66 18.13
C SER A 129 15.21 -18.09 18.67
N LEU A 130 14.81 -19.05 17.85
CA LEU A 130 14.79 -20.48 18.17
C LEU A 130 16.20 -20.99 18.48
N TYR A 131 17.19 -20.60 17.67
CA TYR A 131 18.60 -20.96 17.92
C TYR A 131 19.09 -20.44 19.29
N LYS A 132 18.75 -19.19 19.64
CA LYS A 132 19.09 -18.62 20.95
C LYS A 132 18.41 -19.34 22.11
N ILE A 133 17.15 -19.73 21.94
CA ILE A 133 16.41 -20.49 22.95
C ILE A 133 17.08 -21.85 23.13
N ASN A 134 17.37 -22.56 22.04
CA ASN A 134 18.02 -23.86 22.09
C ASN A 134 19.39 -23.82 22.79
N ASN A 135 20.19 -22.79 22.52
CA ASN A 135 21.46 -22.61 23.22
C ASN A 135 21.27 -22.35 24.72
N LYS A 136 20.29 -21.51 25.11
CA LYS A 136 19.95 -21.30 26.53
C LYS A 136 19.45 -22.58 27.20
N THR A 137 18.67 -23.40 26.52
CA THR A 137 18.23 -24.69 27.04
C THR A 137 19.42 -25.61 27.29
N LYS A 138 20.39 -25.63 26.37
CA LYS A 138 21.63 -26.40 26.55
C LYS A 138 22.46 -25.89 27.72
N GLU A 139 22.65 -24.58 27.84
CA GLU A 139 23.33 -23.95 28.97
C GLU A 139 22.66 -24.30 30.32
N LEU A 140 21.33 -24.28 30.38
CA LEU A 140 20.58 -24.68 31.56
C LEU A 140 20.73 -26.17 31.88
N GLN A 141 20.79 -27.02 30.85
CA GLN A 141 21.01 -28.45 31.03
C GLN A 141 22.41 -28.72 31.57
N ASP A 142 23.43 -28.08 31.02
CA ASP A 142 24.82 -28.17 31.49
C ASP A 142 24.96 -27.66 32.95
N PHE A 143 24.25 -26.58 33.29
CA PHE A 143 24.18 -26.08 34.66
C PHE A 143 23.51 -27.11 35.59
N SER A 144 22.42 -27.73 35.15
CA SER A 144 21.70 -28.74 35.95
C SER A 144 22.55 -29.98 36.20
N THR A 145 23.26 -30.47 35.18
CA THR A 145 24.18 -31.61 35.34
C THR A 145 25.33 -31.27 36.28
N SER A 146 25.94 -30.10 36.12
CA SER A 146 27.02 -29.65 37.02
C SER A 146 26.54 -29.56 38.47
N ASN A 147 25.35 -29.00 38.70
CA ASN A 147 24.80 -28.86 40.05
C ASN A 147 24.46 -30.23 40.67
N HIS A 148 24.02 -31.19 39.86
CA HIS A 148 23.80 -32.56 40.31
C HIS A 148 25.11 -33.26 40.70
N GLU A 149 26.17 -33.12 39.90
CA GLU A 149 27.50 -33.66 40.21
C GLU A 149 28.06 -33.09 41.51
N ILE A 150 27.95 -31.77 41.71
CA ILE A 150 28.34 -31.09 42.95
C ILE A 150 27.55 -31.65 44.13
N SER A 151 26.23 -31.79 43.99
CA SER A 151 25.37 -32.35 45.05
C SER A 151 25.79 -33.78 45.44
N MET A 152 26.05 -34.63 44.46
CA MET A 152 26.50 -36.01 44.68
C MET A 152 27.88 -36.07 45.35
N ALA A 153 28.81 -35.21 44.94
CA ALA A 153 30.13 -35.11 45.56
C ALA A 153 30.04 -34.66 47.04
N HIS A 154 29.19 -33.67 47.34
CA HIS A 154 28.94 -33.22 48.71
C HIS A 154 28.31 -34.33 49.57
N LYS A 155 27.33 -35.06 49.03
CA LYS A 155 26.70 -36.19 49.72
C LYS A 155 27.72 -37.26 50.07
N ALA A 156 28.55 -37.67 49.11
CA ALA A 156 29.62 -38.65 49.34
C ALA A 156 30.63 -38.18 50.39
N ARG A 157 30.97 -36.89 50.41
CA ARG A 157 31.87 -36.32 51.44
C ARG A 157 31.25 -36.38 52.83
N ILE A 158 29.95 -36.09 52.96
CA ILE A 158 29.23 -36.19 54.23
C ILE A 158 29.17 -37.64 54.71
N ASP A 159 28.86 -38.60 53.83
CA ASP A 159 28.80 -40.02 54.18
C ASP A 159 30.17 -40.55 54.65
N LYS A 160 31.26 -40.12 54.00
CA LYS A 160 32.63 -40.44 54.43
C LYS A 160 32.96 -39.85 55.81
N MET A 161 32.50 -38.64 56.09
CA MET A 161 32.70 -38.00 57.40
C MET A 161 31.89 -38.73 58.49
N ASN A 162 30.64 -39.09 58.21
CA ASN A 162 29.77 -39.83 59.13
C ASN A 162 30.33 -41.23 59.46
N SER A 163 30.86 -41.95 58.46
CA SER A 163 31.52 -43.25 58.67
C SER A 163 32.80 -43.13 59.50
N SER A 164 33.61 -42.10 59.27
CA SER A 164 34.78 -41.80 60.11
C SER A 164 34.39 -41.50 61.57
N PHE A 165 33.33 -40.72 61.77
CA PHE A 165 32.82 -40.38 63.10
C PHE A 165 32.30 -41.63 63.85
N THR A 166 31.53 -42.48 63.17
CA THR A 166 31.04 -43.75 63.75
C THR A 166 32.18 -44.69 64.10
N THR A 167 33.19 -44.83 63.23
CA THR A 167 34.39 -45.62 63.51
C THR A 167 35.13 -45.10 64.74
N THR A 168 35.31 -43.78 64.83
CA THR A 168 35.97 -43.13 65.98
C THR A 168 35.19 -43.38 67.28
N ARG A 169 33.86 -43.29 67.23
CA ARG A 169 32.98 -43.60 68.36
C ARG A 169 33.09 -45.06 68.80
N MET A 170 33.11 -46.01 67.87
CA MET A 170 33.31 -47.44 68.19
C MET A 170 34.66 -47.68 68.85
N ASN A 171 35.75 -47.13 68.28
CA ASN A 171 37.08 -47.24 68.88
C ASN A 171 37.14 -46.66 70.30
N MET A 172 36.41 -45.56 70.56
CA MET A 172 36.32 -44.97 71.88
C MET A 172 35.56 -45.88 72.86
N ASN A 173 34.43 -46.44 72.44
CA ASN A 173 33.67 -47.40 73.25
C ASN A 173 34.50 -48.66 73.57
N ASP A 174 35.20 -49.23 72.59
CA ASP A 174 36.08 -50.39 72.80
C ASP A 174 37.17 -50.10 73.83
N ARG A 175 37.74 -48.89 73.82
CA ARG A 175 38.72 -48.46 74.82
C ARG A 175 38.09 -48.35 76.21
N VAL A 176 36.88 -47.81 76.31
CA VAL A 176 36.15 -47.73 77.57
C VAL A 176 35.85 -49.14 78.10
N SER A 177 35.33 -50.04 77.27
CA SER A 177 35.04 -51.43 77.68
C SER A 177 36.29 -52.18 78.11
N LYS A 178 37.43 -52.00 77.43
CA LYS A 178 38.71 -52.59 77.87
C LYS A 178 39.16 -52.08 79.24
N LEU A 179 38.95 -50.79 79.52
CA LEU A 179 39.25 -50.22 80.84
C LEU A 179 38.34 -50.77 81.92
N GLU A 180 37.04 -50.91 81.64
CA GLU A 180 36.08 -51.52 82.56
C GLU A 180 36.40 -53.00 82.84
N ASP A 181 36.83 -53.76 81.82
CA ASP A 181 37.24 -55.16 82.00
C ASP A 181 38.51 -55.30 82.83
N ILE A 182 39.50 -54.42 82.63
CA ILE A 182 40.70 -54.37 83.49
C ILE A 182 40.29 -54.08 84.92
N TYR A 183 39.43 -53.07 85.12
CA TYR A 183 38.94 -52.70 86.45
C TYR A 183 38.16 -53.85 87.12
N ARG A 184 37.29 -54.56 86.38
CA ARG A 184 36.57 -55.74 86.88
C ARG A 184 37.50 -56.90 87.20
N LYS A 185 38.51 -57.19 86.37
CA LYS A 185 39.50 -58.24 86.63
C LYS A 185 40.33 -57.93 87.87
N GLU A 186 40.74 -56.67 88.04
CA GLU A 186 41.43 -56.21 89.24
C GLU A 186 40.53 -56.35 90.47
N SER A 187 39.25 -55.96 90.35
CA SER A 187 38.25 -56.11 91.42
C SER A 187 37.92 -57.57 91.79
N ASN A 188 37.84 -58.49 90.80
CA ASN A 188 37.44 -59.90 91.01
C ASN A 188 38.60 -60.80 91.45
N SER A 189 39.86 -60.38 91.21
CA SER A 189 41.05 -61.12 91.65
C SER A 189 41.39 -60.92 93.14
N VAL A 190 40.62 -60.09 93.85
CA VAL A 190 40.84 -59.77 95.27
C VAL A 190 39.78 -60.45 96.14
N THR A 191 40.12 -61.60 96.74
CA THR A 191 39.57 -61.96 98.08
C THR A 191 40.34 -61.18 99.14
N PRO A 192 39.71 -60.79 100.27
CA PRO A 192 40.20 -59.72 101.14
C PRO A 192 41.34 -60.21 102.04
N THR A 193 42.54 -60.33 101.47
CA THR A 193 43.77 -60.41 102.25
C THR A 193 44.35 -59.01 102.40
N SER A 194 44.20 -58.49 103.60
CA SER A 194 44.88 -57.29 104.11
C SER A 194 46.38 -57.55 104.27
N PHE A 195 47.09 -57.60 103.16
CA PHE A 195 48.51 -57.30 103.15
C PHE A 195 48.76 -56.45 101.92
N LYS A 196 48.52 -55.14 102.07
CA LYS A 196 49.23 -54.15 101.26
C LYS A 196 50.71 -54.43 101.46
N ARG A 197 51.32 -55.20 100.56
CA ARG A 197 52.73 -54.97 100.26
C ARG A 197 52.83 -53.46 100.03
N PRO A 198 53.80 -52.75 100.64
CA PRO A 198 54.11 -51.41 100.20
C PRO A 198 54.25 -51.52 98.68
N ARG A 199 53.34 -50.90 97.91
CA ARG A 199 53.47 -50.76 96.46
C ARG A 199 54.71 -49.92 96.35
N THR A 200 55.85 -50.61 96.21
CA THR A 200 57.15 -49.98 96.32
C THR A 200 57.16 -48.86 95.30
N PRO A 201 57.61 -47.64 95.66
CA PRO A 201 57.68 -46.51 94.73
C PRO A 201 58.39 -46.86 93.41
N TYR A 202 59.16 -47.94 93.40
CA TYR A 202 59.93 -48.46 92.29
C TYR A 202 59.15 -48.87 91.03
N SER A 203 57.90 -49.38 91.06
CA SER A 203 57.23 -49.81 89.80
C SER A 203 56.61 -48.64 89.03
N GLU A 204 55.93 -47.73 89.73
CA GLU A 204 55.44 -46.47 89.14
C GLU A 204 56.60 -45.54 88.78
N LEU A 205 57.65 -45.50 89.60
CA LEU A 205 58.90 -44.81 89.23
C LEU A 205 59.54 -45.47 88.01
N ALA A 206 59.53 -46.79 87.88
CA ALA A 206 60.07 -47.48 86.71
C ALA A 206 59.24 -47.22 85.44
N GLU A 207 57.92 -47.22 85.51
CA GLU A 207 57.04 -46.88 84.38
C GLU A 207 57.13 -45.40 84.01
N ASN A 208 57.11 -44.49 84.99
CA ASN A 208 57.33 -43.07 84.77
C ASN A 208 58.72 -42.81 84.19
N MET A 209 59.75 -43.52 84.65
CA MET A 209 61.10 -43.42 84.11
C MET A 209 61.21 -44.02 82.70
N ARG A 210 60.44 -45.05 82.35
CA ARG A 210 60.32 -45.55 80.97
C ARG A 210 59.59 -44.56 80.08
N ALA A 211 58.49 -43.96 80.55
CA ALA A 211 57.73 -42.95 79.82
C ALA A 211 58.55 -41.67 79.61
N LEU A 212 59.28 -41.21 80.63
CA LEU A 212 60.23 -40.11 80.53
C LEU A 212 61.38 -40.43 79.57
N LYS A 213 61.96 -41.64 79.61
CA LYS A 213 62.98 -42.08 78.64
C LYS A 213 62.42 -42.11 77.21
N PHE A 214 61.18 -42.57 77.02
CA PHE A 214 60.52 -42.59 75.72
C PHE A 214 60.24 -41.17 75.21
N MET A 215 59.69 -40.31 76.06
CA MET A 215 59.44 -38.90 75.73
C MET A 215 60.74 -38.14 75.45
N SER A 216 61.78 -38.40 76.24
CA SER A 216 63.13 -37.86 76.01
C SER A 216 63.68 -38.32 74.66
N ARG A 217 63.61 -39.62 74.32
CA ARG A 217 64.00 -40.11 72.99
C ARG A 217 63.22 -39.44 71.87
N LYS A 218 61.89 -39.30 72.02
CA LYS A 218 61.03 -38.65 71.02
C LYS A 218 61.35 -37.16 70.89
N TRP A 219 61.70 -36.50 71.98
CA TRP A 219 62.18 -35.11 71.98
C TRP A 219 63.54 -34.99 71.30
N THR A 220 64.49 -35.87 71.60
CA THR A 220 65.80 -35.92 70.92
C THR A 220 65.63 -36.16 69.43
N GLU A 221 64.72 -37.05 69.03
CA GLU A 221 64.46 -37.32 67.61
C GLU A 221 63.84 -36.10 66.91
N LYS A 222 62.89 -35.41 67.56
CA LYS A 222 62.35 -34.15 67.05
C LYS A 222 63.41 -33.05 66.94
N ILE A 223 64.32 -32.97 67.91
CA ILE A 223 65.43 -32.01 67.86
C ILE A 223 66.34 -32.33 66.67
N ARG A 224 66.72 -33.60 66.48
CA ARG A 224 67.53 -34.03 65.32
C ARG A 224 66.84 -33.81 63.98
N GLU A 225 65.53 -34.01 63.90
CA GLU A 225 64.74 -33.71 62.71
C GLU A 225 64.74 -32.21 62.43
N LYS A 226 64.60 -31.37 63.45
CA LYS A 226 64.72 -29.92 63.31
C LYS A 226 66.13 -29.47 62.93
N GLU A 227 67.17 -30.10 63.48
CA GLU A 227 68.56 -29.86 63.09
C GLU A 227 68.81 -30.22 61.63
N ARG A 228 68.28 -31.36 61.16
CA ARG A 228 68.33 -31.76 59.73
C ARG A 228 67.64 -30.73 58.84
N ASN A 229 66.43 -30.31 59.20
CA ASN A 229 65.70 -29.29 58.42
C ASN A 229 66.46 -27.95 58.42
N ILE A 230 67.08 -27.55 59.54
CA ILE A 230 67.89 -26.33 59.61
C ILE A 230 69.14 -26.46 58.73
N MET A 231 69.79 -27.63 58.69
CA MET A 231 70.92 -27.87 57.77
C MET A 231 70.49 -27.77 56.30
N GLU A 232 69.37 -28.39 55.94
CA GLU A 232 68.79 -28.30 54.60
C GLU A 232 68.43 -26.85 54.23
N TYR A 233 67.83 -26.08 55.16
CA TYR A 233 67.59 -24.66 54.93
C TYR A 233 68.89 -23.85 54.77
N ARG A 234 69.96 -24.19 55.50
CA ARG A 234 71.26 -23.53 55.35
C ARG A 234 71.92 -23.86 54.02
N GLU A 235 71.83 -25.11 53.58
CA GLU A 235 72.34 -25.55 52.28
C GLU A 235 71.58 -24.86 51.14
N ASN A 236 70.24 -24.82 51.20
CA ASN A 236 69.42 -24.07 50.27
C ASN A 236 69.73 -22.56 50.27
N MET A 237 69.98 -21.97 51.45
CA MET A 237 70.40 -20.57 51.53
C MET A 237 71.79 -20.35 50.94
N HIS A 238 72.71 -21.31 51.10
CA HIS A 238 74.05 -21.23 50.52
C HIS A 238 74.01 -21.35 48.99
N GLU A 239 73.21 -22.25 48.44
CA GLU A 239 72.97 -22.34 46.98
C GLU A 239 72.32 -21.06 46.44
N LEU A 240 71.40 -20.46 47.19
CA LEU A 240 70.82 -19.16 46.84
C LEU A 240 71.87 -18.03 46.89
N GLU A 241 72.77 -18.03 47.86
CA GLU A 241 73.87 -17.07 47.94
C GLU A 241 74.86 -17.24 46.79
N GLU A 242 75.23 -18.47 46.42
CA GLU A 242 76.11 -18.75 45.27
C GLU A 242 75.45 -18.33 43.95
N THR A 243 74.16 -18.65 43.75
CA THR A 243 73.43 -18.22 42.54
C THR A 243 73.28 -16.70 42.47
N LEU A 244 73.12 -16.03 43.61
CA LEU A 244 73.12 -14.57 43.70
C LEU A 244 74.49 -13.96 43.43
N ASP A 245 75.60 -14.60 43.84
CA ASP A 245 76.95 -14.10 43.57
C ASP A 245 77.36 -14.31 42.09
N VAL A 246 76.93 -15.42 41.48
CA VAL A 246 77.01 -15.63 40.02
C VAL A 246 76.19 -14.58 39.27
N MET A 247 74.95 -14.31 39.70
CA MET A 247 74.14 -13.23 39.13
C MET A 247 74.81 -11.87 39.31
N LYS A 248 75.35 -11.56 40.48
CA LYS A 248 76.06 -10.30 40.77
C LYS A 248 77.28 -10.10 39.88
N ASN A 249 78.01 -11.16 39.55
CA ASN A 249 79.15 -11.12 38.62
C ASN A 249 78.71 -10.95 37.15
N VAL A 250 77.57 -11.52 36.76
CA VAL A 250 76.95 -11.31 35.43
C VAL A 250 76.35 -9.89 35.29
N VAL A 251 75.86 -9.34 36.41
CA VAL A 251 75.22 -8.02 36.54
C VAL A 251 76.27 -6.90 36.60
N ASN A 252 77.52 -7.14 37.03
CA ASN A 252 78.58 -6.12 37.08
C ASN A 252 79.19 -5.70 35.73
N THR A 253 78.62 -6.11 34.59
CA THR A 253 78.76 -5.35 33.33
C THR A 253 77.80 -4.16 33.33
N THR A 254 78.31 -3.00 33.74
CA THR A 254 77.60 -1.80 34.25
C THR A 254 76.57 -1.10 33.35
N VAL A 255 76.32 -1.56 32.12
CA VAL A 255 75.30 -0.97 31.23
C VAL A 255 73.99 -1.77 31.21
N LEU A 256 74.01 -3.05 31.59
CA LEU A 256 72.86 -3.95 31.40
C LEU A 256 71.79 -3.79 32.50
N ASN A 257 72.13 -3.48 33.76
CA ASN A 257 71.12 -3.47 34.85
C ASN A 257 70.18 -2.29 34.82
N VAL A 258 70.65 -1.10 34.42
CA VAL A 258 69.78 0.07 34.24
C VAL A 258 68.84 -0.19 33.07
N ALA A 259 69.33 -0.83 32.00
CA ALA A 259 68.52 -1.24 30.88
C ALA A 259 67.51 -2.35 31.24
N VAL A 260 67.91 -3.34 32.05
CA VAL A 260 67.02 -4.45 32.47
C VAL A 260 65.97 -3.98 33.47
N LYS A 261 66.29 -3.10 34.42
CA LYS A 261 65.28 -2.52 35.31
C LYS A 261 64.30 -1.63 34.55
N ALA A 262 64.80 -0.76 33.65
CA ALA A 262 63.94 0.02 32.77
C ALA A 262 63.11 -0.86 31.82
N PHE A 263 63.64 -2.00 31.38
CA PHE A 263 62.93 -2.98 30.56
C PHE A 263 61.84 -3.71 31.35
N ILE A 264 62.12 -4.14 32.59
CA ILE A 264 61.11 -4.77 33.46
C ILE A 264 60.00 -3.77 33.81
N ASP A 265 60.35 -2.55 34.22
CA ASP A 265 59.38 -1.48 34.49
C ASP A 265 58.56 -1.15 33.22
N SER A 266 59.20 -1.18 32.04
CA SER A 266 58.53 -1.02 30.73
C SER A 266 57.60 -2.18 30.40
N CYS A 267 57.98 -3.43 30.69
CA CYS A 267 57.13 -4.60 30.46
C CYS A 267 55.94 -4.64 31.44
N GLU A 268 56.13 -4.21 32.69
CA GLU A 268 55.03 -4.04 33.65
C GLU A 268 54.07 -2.93 33.21
N HIS A 269 54.59 -1.79 32.77
CA HIS A 269 53.77 -0.72 32.17
C HIS A 269 53.08 -1.15 30.88
N GLU A 270 53.74 -1.95 30.02
CA GLU A 270 53.13 -2.50 28.81
C GLU A 270 51.99 -3.47 29.13
N LYS A 271 52.12 -4.26 30.19
CA LYS A 271 51.06 -5.15 30.68
C LYS A 271 49.87 -4.35 31.22
N ASP A 272 50.12 -3.29 31.98
CA ASP A 272 49.09 -2.39 32.47
C ASP A 272 48.41 -1.60 31.34
N LEU A 273 49.19 -1.15 30.34
CA LEU A 273 48.68 -0.52 29.13
C LEU A 273 47.84 -1.50 28.30
N SER A 274 48.28 -2.74 28.16
CA SER A 274 47.54 -3.80 27.44
C SER A 274 46.23 -4.14 28.15
N SER A 275 46.25 -4.23 29.49
CA SER A 275 45.04 -4.41 30.31
C SER A 275 44.08 -3.22 30.17
N ASN A 276 44.61 -2.00 30.20
CA ASN A 276 43.82 -0.79 29.98
C ASN A 276 43.27 -0.72 28.55
N PHE A 277 44.04 -1.11 27.55
CA PHE A 277 43.63 -1.15 26.16
C PHE A 277 42.52 -2.18 25.96
N LEU A 278 42.65 -3.38 26.52
CA LEU A 278 41.60 -4.40 26.51
C LEU A 278 40.32 -3.87 27.16
N ARG A 279 40.43 -3.21 28.32
CA ARG A 279 39.29 -2.59 29.01
C ARG A 279 38.65 -1.46 28.20
N ILE A 280 39.45 -0.68 27.47
CA ILE A 280 38.96 0.37 26.58
C ILE A 280 38.29 -0.24 25.35
N SER A 281 38.87 -1.28 24.75
CA SER A 281 38.27 -2.04 23.65
C SER A 281 36.94 -2.66 24.06
N GLU A 282 36.85 -3.29 25.23
CA GLU A 282 35.58 -3.82 25.76
C GLU A 282 34.53 -2.71 25.95
N LYS A 283 34.96 -1.53 26.43
CA LYS A 283 34.08 -0.36 26.53
C LYS A 283 33.64 0.14 25.17
N ILE A 284 34.54 0.20 24.18
CA ILE A 284 34.24 0.56 22.80
C ILE A 284 33.23 -0.43 22.21
N ASP A 285 33.48 -1.74 22.32
CA ASP A 285 32.56 -2.78 21.86
C ASP A 285 31.18 -2.67 22.52
N ASN A 286 31.13 -2.28 23.80
CA ASN A 286 29.88 -2.05 24.50
C ASN A 286 29.19 -0.76 24.00
N PHE A 287 29.94 0.30 23.75
CA PHE A 287 29.42 1.53 23.13
C PHE A 287 28.91 1.27 21.71
N GLU A 288 29.62 0.53 20.88
CA GLU A 288 29.19 0.15 19.54
C GLU A 288 27.91 -0.69 19.58
N ARG A 289 27.84 -1.67 20.49
CA ARG A 289 26.59 -2.43 20.73
C ARG A 289 25.44 -1.54 21.15
N ASN A 290 25.68 -0.53 21.98
CA ASN A 290 24.64 0.41 22.42
C ASN A 290 24.25 1.37 21.29
N ILE A 291 25.20 1.90 20.52
CA ILE A 291 24.94 2.72 19.33
C ILE A 291 24.11 1.93 18.34
N GLU A 292 24.43 0.66 18.11
CA GLU A 292 23.71 -0.20 17.19
C GLU A 292 22.28 -0.51 17.69
N LYS A 293 22.10 -0.74 19.00
CA LYS A 293 20.75 -0.83 19.60
C LYS A 293 19.96 0.47 19.37
N THR A 294 20.57 1.63 19.61
CA THR A 294 19.95 2.93 19.41
C THR A 294 19.62 3.17 17.94
N ARG A 295 20.51 2.85 17.01
CA ARG A 295 20.25 2.93 15.55
C ARG A 295 19.08 2.06 15.13
N ARG A 296 18.98 0.84 15.65
CA ARG A 296 17.82 -0.03 15.40
C ARG A 296 16.53 0.55 15.98
N MET A 297 16.59 1.16 17.15
CA MET A 297 15.43 1.82 17.77
C MET A 297 15.00 3.04 16.94
N ILE A 298 15.94 3.88 16.52
CA ILE A 298 15.69 5.01 15.61
C ILE A 298 15.06 4.49 14.31
N CYS A 299 15.62 3.46 13.66
CA CYS A 299 15.05 2.90 12.44
C CYS A 299 13.62 2.39 12.62
N LYS A 300 13.29 1.78 13.76
CA LYS A 300 11.91 1.37 14.08
C LYS A 300 11.00 2.59 14.20
N VAL A 301 11.40 3.58 15.00
CA VAL A 301 10.65 4.83 15.17
C VAL A 301 10.44 5.52 13.82
N THR A 302 11.48 5.65 12.98
CA THR A 302 11.38 6.27 11.65
C THR A 302 10.41 5.51 10.74
N LYS A 303 10.46 4.17 10.74
CA LYS A 303 9.50 3.34 9.97
C LYS A 303 8.07 3.49 10.48
N ASP A 304 7.87 3.55 11.79
CA ASP A 304 6.57 3.75 12.40
C ASP A 304 6.02 5.16 12.10
N THR A 305 6.87 6.18 12.12
CA THR A 305 6.51 7.56 11.72
C THR A 305 6.13 7.61 10.25
N GLN A 306 6.94 7.02 9.35
CA GLN A 306 6.61 6.93 7.92
C GLN A 306 5.32 6.13 7.66
N SER A 307 5.07 5.07 8.43
CA SER A 307 3.83 4.31 8.36
C SER A 307 2.63 5.15 8.80
N LYS A 308 2.74 5.89 9.90
CA LYS A 308 1.69 6.81 10.37
C LYS A 308 1.44 7.94 9.38
N GLU A 309 2.49 8.49 8.77
CA GLU A 309 2.42 9.57 7.80
C GLU A 309 1.79 9.11 6.48
N SER A 310 2.13 7.91 6.00
CA SER A 310 1.48 7.29 4.84
C SER A 310 -0.02 7.00 5.09
N LYS A 311 -0.38 6.57 6.30
CA LYS A 311 -1.79 6.42 6.71
C LYS A 311 -2.50 7.77 6.76
N LYS A 312 -1.86 8.80 7.33
CA LYS A 312 -2.40 10.18 7.37
C LYS A 312 -2.64 10.73 5.96
N LEU A 313 -1.69 10.55 5.04
CA LEU A 313 -1.83 10.94 3.63
C LEU A 313 -2.96 10.17 2.94
N SER A 314 -3.14 8.88 3.25
CA SER A 314 -4.27 8.10 2.73
C SER A 314 -5.62 8.61 3.25
N TYR A 315 -5.72 8.97 4.53
CA TYR A 315 -6.94 9.55 5.10
C TYR A 315 -7.22 10.94 4.53
N MET A 316 -6.20 11.79 4.37
CA MET A 316 -6.34 13.09 3.71
C MET A 316 -6.81 12.94 2.27
N SER A 317 -6.23 12.03 1.47
CA SER A 317 -6.71 11.79 0.11
C SER A 317 -8.16 11.30 0.04
N LYS A 318 -8.63 10.54 1.05
CA LYS A 318 -10.04 10.15 1.15
C LYS A 318 -10.93 11.36 1.48
N ILE A 319 -10.50 12.19 2.42
CA ILE A 319 -11.21 13.42 2.80
C ILE A 319 -11.26 14.39 1.62
N ASP A 320 -10.15 14.61 0.91
CA ASP A 320 -10.10 15.47 -0.27
C ASP A 320 -11.07 15.01 -1.36
N LYS A 321 -11.17 13.69 -1.59
CA LYS A 321 -12.14 13.12 -2.53
C LYS A 321 -13.59 13.32 -2.08
N GLU A 322 -13.86 13.22 -0.79
CA GLU A 322 -15.19 13.47 -0.22
C GLU A 322 -15.55 14.96 -0.33
N VAL A 323 -14.62 15.85 -0.02
CA VAL A 323 -14.77 17.31 -0.20
C VAL A 323 -15.00 17.64 -1.66
N GLU A 324 -14.26 17.05 -2.60
CA GLU A 324 -14.45 17.29 -4.03
C GLU A 324 -15.82 16.81 -4.54
N LYS A 325 -16.39 15.74 -3.96
CA LYS A 325 -17.77 15.32 -4.26
C LYS A 325 -18.78 16.33 -3.73
N ILE A 326 -18.60 16.78 -2.48
CA ILE A 326 -19.48 17.78 -1.86
C ILE A 326 -19.43 19.09 -2.66
N ASP A 327 -18.25 19.55 -3.07
CA ASP A 327 -18.11 20.75 -3.90
C ASP A 327 -18.80 20.61 -5.26
N LYS A 328 -18.74 19.43 -5.88
CA LYS A 328 -19.49 19.13 -7.11
C LYS A 328 -20.99 19.15 -6.89
N GLU A 329 -21.48 18.65 -5.75
CA GLU A 329 -22.90 18.71 -5.40
C GLU A 329 -23.36 20.14 -5.10
N ILE A 330 -22.60 20.90 -4.31
CA ILE A 330 -22.86 22.31 -4.04
C ILE A 330 -22.91 23.10 -5.36
N SER A 331 -21.97 22.84 -6.27
CA SER A 331 -21.97 23.48 -7.60
C SER A 331 -23.23 23.16 -8.41
N LYS A 332 -23.69 21.90 -8.38
CA LYS A 332 -24.96 21.52 -9.03
C LYS A 332 -26.15 22.24 -8.39
N TYR A 333 -26.24 22.26 -7.07
CA TYR A 333 -27.32 22.95 -6.36
C TYR A 333 -27.28 24.47 -6.60
N SER A 334 -26.10 25.07 -6.71
CA SER A 334 -25.95 26.48 -7.05
C SER A 334 -26.45 26.80 -8.46
N ILE A 335 -26.19 25.92 -9.44
CA ILE A 335 -26.70 26.07 -10.80
C ILE A 335 -28.24 25.96 -10.80
N ILE A 336 -28.79 24.93 -10.15
CA ILE A 336 -30.24 24.74 -10.04
C ILE A 336 -30.90 25.94 -9.34
N LYS A 337 -30.26 26.48 -8.30
CA LYS A 337 -30.77 27.67 -7.59
C LYS A 337 -30.83 28.88 -8.53
N ALA A 338 -29.77 29.14 -9.29
CA ALA A 338 -29.73 30.25 -10.25
C ALA A 338 -30.76 30.09 -11.38
N GLU A 339 -30.95 28.87 -11.90
CA GLU A 339 -32.00 28.57 -12.89
C GLU A 339 -33.41 28.83 -12.34
N ARG A 340 -33.67 28.44 -11.08
CA ARG A 340 -34.95 28.70 -10.42
C ARG A 340 -35.19 30.19 -10.17
N GLU A 341 -34.17 30.93 -9.76
CA GLU A 341 -34.26 32.39 -9.59
C GLU A 341 -34.59 33.09 -10.91
N LEU A 342 -33.98 32.68 -12.03
CA LEU A 342 -34.30 33.18 -13.37
C LEU A 342 -35.75 32.86 -13.79
N ASN A 343 -36.23 31.65 -13.51
CA ASN A 343 -37.62 31.26 -13.80
C ASN A 343 -38.63 32.08 -12.98
N ILE A 344 -38.31 32.36 -11.72
CA ILE A 344 -39.12 33.23 -10.86
C ILE A 344 -39.16 34.65 -11.39
N GLU A 345 -38.01 35.19 -11.80
CA GLU A 345 -37.91 36.53 -12.39
C GLU A 345 -38.74 36.63 -13.69
N ALA A 346 -38.72 35.59 -14.53
CA ALA A 346 -39.49 35.54 -15.78
C ALA A 346 -41.01 35.63 -15.56
N ILE A 347 -41.54 34.97 -14.52
CA ILE A 347 -42.99 34.99 -14.21
C ILE A 347 -43.40 36.15 -13.28
N SER A 348 -42.43 36.85 -12.69
CA SER A 348 -42.64 37.90 -11.69
C SER A 348 -43.57 39.00 -12.16
N GLN A 349 -43.32 39.56 -13.34
CA GLN A 349 -44.15 40.62 -13.91
C GLN A 349 -45.58 40.15 -14.18
N ASP A 350 -45.75 38.94 -14.73
CA ASP A 350 -47.06 38.40 -15.09
C ASP A 350 -47.90 38.16 -13.83
N VAL A 351 -47.35 37.46 -12.83
CA VAL A 351 -48.04 37.18 -11.56
C VAL A 351 -48.41 38.48 -10.83
N LEU A 352 -47.47 39.42 -10.69
CA LEU A 352 -47.73 40.69 -10.02
C LEU A 352 -48.74 41.55 -10.79
N SER A 353 -48.73 41.51 -12.12
CA SER A 353 -49.73 42.21 -12.94
C SER A 353 -51.13 41.59 -12.79
N MET A 354 -51.24 40.25 -12.74
CA MET A 354 -52.51 39.56 -12.54
C MET A 354 -53.10 39.87 -11.15
N ILE A 355 -52.27 39.83 -10.10
CA ILE A 355 -52.70 40.21 -8.75
C ILE A 355 -53.22 41.66 -8.75
N ARG A 356 -52.47 42.61 -9.31
CA ARG A 356 -52.91 44.02 -9.40
C ARG A 356 -54.20 44.19 -10.20
N ASN A 357 -54.34 43.48 -11.32
CA ASN A 357 -55.55 43.54 -12.14
C ASN A 357 -56.77 42.99 -11.39
N LEU A 358 -56.63 41.91 -10.63
CA LEU A 358 -57.71 41.35 -9.81
C LEU A 358 -58.07 42.25 -8.63
N GLU A 359 -57.07 42.87 -7.99
CA GLU A 359 -57.29 43.85 -6.91
C GLU A 359 -57.98 45.13 -7.43
N THR A 360 -57.62 45.63 -8.63
CA THR A 360 -58.30 46.79 -9.24
C THR A 360 -59.75 46.51 -9.64
N LEU A 361 -60.12 45.25 -9.88
CA LEU A 361 -61.50 44.81 -10.07
C LEU A 361 -62.31 44.74 -8.76
N GLY A 362 -61.72 45.10 -7.63
CA GLY A 362 -62.37 45.15 -6.32
C GLY A 362 -62.46 43.79 -5.61
N ILE A 363 -61.75 42.78 -6.10
CA ILE A 363 -61.69 41.45 -5.49
C ILE A 363 -60.62 41.47 -4.40
N LYS A 364 -61.03 41.23 -3.15
CA LYS A 364 -60.13 41.21 -2.00
C LYS A 364 -59.94 39.78 -1.51
N ALA A 365 -58.67 39.38 -1.37
CA ALA A 365 -58.31 38.16 -0.65
C ALA A 365 -58.71 38.32 0.83
N GLN A 366 -59.30 37.28 1.42
CA GLN A 366 -59.75 37.28 2.81
C GLN A 366 -58.66 36.73 3.75
N SER A 367 -57.78 35.86 3.25
CA SER A 367 -56.87 35.08 4.11
C SER A 367 -55.44 35.62 4.21
N PHE A 368 -54.98 36.44 3.26
CA PHE A 368 -53.61 36.98 3.27
C PHE A 368 -53.56 38.47 3.61
N GLN A 369 -53.26 38.78 4.88
CA GLN A 369 -52.79 40.10 5.31
C GLN A 369 -51.26 40.12 5.33
N LEU A 370 -50.67 41.07 4.62
CA LEU A 370 -49.24 41.39 4.51
C LEU A 370 -48.35 40.37 3.75
N ILE A 371 -48.21 40.61 2.44
CA ILE A 371 -46.88 40.49 1.83
C ILE A 371 -46.42 41.94 1.62
N GLU A 372 -45.53 42.43 2.50
CA GLU A 372 -44.98 43.80 2.41
C GLU A 372 -44.01 43.97 1.24
N ASP A 373 -43.50 42.87 0.70
CA ASP A 373 -42.50 42.90 -0.36
C ASP A 373 -43.17 43.11 -1.74
N PRO A 374 -42.80 44.18 -2.48
CA PRO A 374 -43.40 44.50 -3.78
C PRO A 374 -42.81 43.68 -4.94
N SER A 375 -41.88 42.76 -4.67
CA SER A 375 -41.14 41.99 -5.68
C SER A 375 -41.27 40.48 -5.45
N LEU A 376 -41.48 39.71 -6.53
CA LEU A 376 -41.51 38.24 -6.49
C LEU A 376 -40.07 37.72 -6.49
N ASN A 377 -39.68 37.00 -5.43
CA ASN A 377 -38.35 36.39 -5.24
C ASN A 377 -38.46 34.96 -4.68
N SER A 378 -37.38 34.19 -4.72
CA SER A 378 -37.38 32.76 -4.31
C SER A 378 -37.92 32.48 -2.91
N THR A 379 -37.88 33.46 -2.02
CA THR A 379 -38.36 33.37 -0.64
C THR A 379 -39.86 33.65 -0.49
N ASN A 380 -40.48 34.40 -1.39
CA ASN A 380 -41.88 34.83 -1.27
C ASN A 380 -42.79 34.36 -2.43
N VAL A 381 -42.26 33.66 -3.44
CA VAL A 381 -43.03 33.14 -4.59
C VAL A 381 -44.25 32.34 -4.17
N ILE A 382 -44.12 31.44 -3.19
CA ILE A 382 -45.23 30.61 -2.72
C ILE A 382 -46.35 31.47 -2.14
N ALA A 383 -46.00 32.49 -1.35
CA ALA A 383 -46.99 33.38 -0.74
C ALA A 383 -47.75 34.20 -1.81
N HIS A 384 -47.04 34.71 -2.83
CA HIS A 384 -47.68 35.44 -3.92
C HIS A 384 -48.54 34.55 -4.83
N LEU A 385 -48.10 33.32 -5.13
CA LEU A 385 -48.89 32.36 -5.91
C LEU A 385 -50.16 31.93 -5.16
N ASN A 386 -50.06 31.62 -3.87
CA ASN A 386 -51.24 31.29 -3.05
C ASN A 386 -52.24 32.45 -2.98
N LYS A 387 -51.74 33.70 -2.91
CA LYS A 387 -52.60 34.89 -2.99
C LYS A 387 -53.30 35.01 -4.35
N LEU A 388 -52.58 34.76 -5.45
CA LEU A 388 -53.18 34.75 -6.78
C LEU A 388 -54.24 33.66 -6.92
N GLU A 389 -53.97 32.46 -6.40
CA GLU A 389 -54.91 31.33 -6.39
C GLU A 389 -56.20 31.69 -5.65
N GLU A 390 -56.11 32.24 -4.43
CA GLU A 390 -57.29 32.69 -3.68
C GLU A 390 -58.08 33.76 -4.45
N LEU A 391 -57.41 34.74 -5.06
CA LEU A 391 -58.08 35.77 -5.86
C LEU A 391 -58.80 35.18 -7.08
N ILE A 392 -58.21 34.18 -7.73
CA ILE A 392 -58.83 33.45 -8.85
C ILE A 392 -60.03 32.64 -8.36
N GLU A 393 -59.92 31.95 -7.22
CA GLU A 393 -61.03 31.19 -6.63
C GLU A 393 -62.22 32.10 -6.28
N VAL A 394 -61.96 33.26 -5.67
CA VAL A 394 -62.99 34.25 -5.36
C VAL A 394 -63.63 34.78 -6.65
N LEU A 395 -62.86 35.05 -7.69
CA LEU A 395 -63.38 35.43 -9.01
C LEU A 395 -64.25 34.33 -9.60
N LEU A 396 -63.81 33.06 -9.58
CA LEU A 396 -64.55 31.92 -10.10
C LEU A 396 -65.85 31.68 -9.33
N ALA A 397 -65.84 31.84 -8.01
CA ALA A 397 -67.04 31.78 -7.18
C ALA A 397 -68.03 32.90 -7.54
N GLY A 398 -67.53 34.14 -7.68
CA GLY A 398 -68.36 35.29 -8.09
C GLY A 398 -68.95 35.13 -9.49
N LEU A 399 -68.17 34.59 -10.45
CA LEU A 399 -68.65 34.29 -11.80
C LEU A 399 -69.65 33.15 -11.82
N SER A 400 -69.49 32.13 -10.97
CA SER A 400 -70.43 31.01 -10.85
C SER A 400 -71.79 31.46 -10.30
N ILE A 401 -71.79 32.37 -9.31
CA ILE A 401 -73.03 33.01 -8.80
C ILE A 401 -73.70 33.85 -9.90
N ARG A 402 -72.93 34.60 -10.71
CA ARG A 402 -73.45 35.34 -11.88
C ARG A 402 -73.99 34.43 -12.99
N LYS A 403 -73.45 33.23 -13.15
CA LYS A 403 -73.90 32.24 -14.14
C LYS A 403 -75.25 31.62 -13.75
N HIS A 404 -75.51 31.45 -12.46
CA HIS A 404 -76.81 31.01 -11.95
C HIS A 404 -77.89 32.09 -12.02
N LEU A 405 -77.54 33.37 -11.85
CA LEU A 405 -78.52 34.46 -11.95
C LEU A 405 -79.10 34.68 -13.38
N LYS A 406 -78.46 34.14 -14.43
CA LYS A 406 -78.89 34.30 -15.83
C LYS A 406 -79.47 33.03 -16.48
N ARG A 407 -79.61 31.93 -15.75
CA ARG A 407 -80.02 30.60 -16.30
C ARG A 407 -81.40 30.08 -15.87
N ASP A 408 -82.22 30.90 -15.20
CA ASP A 408 -83.64 30.57 -14.95
C ASP A 408 -84.57 31.18 -16.01
N ALA A 409 -84.20 31.05 -17.28
CA ALA A 409 -85.10 31.24 -18.40
C ALA A 409 -84.77 30.21 -19.51
N LYS A 410 -85.55 29.13 -19.50
CA LYS A 410 -85.75 28.11 -20.55
C LYS A 410 -84.64 27.06 -20.78
N GLU A 411 -85.03 25.86 -20.37
CA GLU A 411 -85.00 24.59 -21.12
C GLU A 411 -83.71 23.79 -21.34
N GLU A 412 -83.95 22.49 -21.18
CA GLU A 412 -83.36 21.32 -21.83
C GLU A 412 -82.01 20.76 -21.34
N LYS A 413 -82.18 19.64 -20.62
CA LYS A 413 -81.46 18.37 -20.77
C LYS A 413 -80.54 18.32 -22.00
N THR A 414 -79.25 18.12 -21.74
CA THR A 414 -78.49 16.99 -22.28
C THR A 414 -77.18 16.86 -21.52
N GLU A 415 -77.02 15.72 -20.86
CA GLU A 415 -75.73 15.25 -20.36
C GLU A 415 -74.77 15.07 -21.54
N LYS A 416 -73.58 15.66 -21.46
CA LYS A 416 -72.38 15.09 -22.07
C LYS A 416 -71.25 15.11 -21.05
N LYS A 417 -70.88 13.88 -20.65
CA LYS A 417 -69.63 13.52 -19.98
C LYS A 417 -68.45 14.28 -20.59
N ILE A 418 -67.71 15.00 -19.76
CA ILE A 418 -66.29 15.25 -19.99
C ILE A 418 -65.56 14.40 -18.96
N GLN A 419 -64.85 13.39 -19.47
CA GLN A 419 -63.93 12.57 -18.70
C GLN A 419 -62.81 13.47 -18.18
N LEU A 420 -62.69 13.61 -16.86
CA LEU A 420 -61.43 14.03 -16.26
C LEU A 420 -60.50 12.82 -16.33
N ASN A 421 -59.48 12.90 -17.17
CA ASN A 421 -58.30 12.06 -17.04
C ASN A 421 -57.66 12.40 -15.69
N THR A 422 -57.72 11.44 -14.77
CA THR A 422 -56.80 11.32 -13.64
C THR A 422 -55.38 11.43 -14.18
N ILE A 423 -54.70 12.52 -13.81
CA ILE A 423 -53.25 12.62 -13.92
C ILE A 423 -52.71 11.90 -12.69
N ASP A 424 -52.10 10.74 -12.92
CA ASP A 424 -51.17 10.11 -11.99
C ASP A 424 -50.05 11.12 -11.68
N ILE A 425 -49.98 11.53 -10.42
CA ILE A 425 -48.78 12.13 -9.83
C ILE A 425 -48.30 11.12 -8.79
N ASP A 426 -47.79 10.00 -9.29
CA ASP A 426 -46.87 9.15 -8.54
C ASP A 426 -45.50 9.31 -9.21
N ASP A 427 -44.73 10.25 -8.69
CA ASP A 427 -43.28 10.28 -8.82
C ASP A 427 -42.69 11.19 -7.73
N MET A 428 -42.35 10.60 -6.57
CA MET A 428 -41.07 10.90 -5.92
C MET A 428 -40.71 9.82 -4.88
N PRO A 429 -39.47 9.32 -4.89
CA PRO A 429 -39.05 8.19 -4.07
C PRO A 429 -38.87 8.64 -2.63
N VAL A 430 -39.62 8.03 -1.73
CA VAL A 430 -39.37 8.12 -0.28
C VAL A 430 -38.23 7.17 0.04
N ASP A 431 -37.19 7.74 0.62
CA ASP A 431 -35.98 7.06 1.10
C ASP A 431 -36.26 5.74 1.83
N GLU A 432 -35.37 4.78 1.58
CA GLU A 432 -35.29 3.47 2.22
C GLU A 432 -35.34 3.58 3.76
N LEU A 433 -36.53 3.41 4.32
CA LEU A 433 -36.69 2.96 5.70
C LEU A 433 -36.22 1.50 5.78
N LEU A 434 -34.94 1.35 6.11
CA LEU A 434 -34.29 0.10 6.45
C LEU A 434 -35.07 -0.58 7.60
N TYR A 435 -35.94 -1.54 7.27
CA TYR A 435 -36.51 -2.42 8.28
C TYR A 435 -35.39 -3.25 8.91
N PRO A 436 -35.31 -3.37 10.25
CA PRO A 436 -34.36 -4.26 10.88
C PRO A 436 -34.69 -5.71 10.51
N MET A 437 -33.65 -6.41 10.06
CA MET A 437 -33.66 -7.80 9.60
C MET A 437 -34.47 -8.71 10.52
N THR A 438 -35.29 -9.58 9.94
CA THR A 438 -36.17 -10.47 10.71
C THR A 438 -35.36 -11.52 11.47
N VAL A 439 -35.89 -12.02 12.59
CA VAL A 439 -35.21 -13.00 13.46
C VAL A 439 -34.90 -14.30 12.69
N GLU A 440 -35.68 -14.64 11.66
CA GLU A 440 -35.41 -15.78 10.79
C GLU A 440 -34.16 -15.59 9.91
N GLU A 441 -33.94 -14.39 9.38
CA GLU A 441 -32.78 -14.07 8.54
C GLU A 441 -31.47 -14.08 9.34
N ILE A 442 -31.50 -13.60 10.59
CA ILE A 442 -30.35 -13.66 11.51
C ILE A 442 -30.00 -15.13 11.83
N ARG A 443 -30.99 -16.01 12.03
CA ARG A 443 -30.74 -17.44 12.26
C ARG A 443 -30.16 -18.12 11.02
N ALA A 444 -30.63 -17.77 9.83
CA ALA A 444 -30.10 -18.33 8.58
C ALA A 444 -28.63 -17.94 8.35
N GLN A 445 -28.26 -16.70 8.66
CA GLN A 445 -26.87 -16.26 8.58
C GLN A 445 -25.96 -16.92 9.61
N ALA A 446 -26.44 -17.12 10.85
CA ALA A 446 -25.67 -17.80 11.90
C ALA A 446 -25.38 -19.27 11.55
N ILE A 447 -26.35 -19.98 10.95
CA ILE A 447 -26.17 -21.37 10.49
C ILE A 447 -25.17 -21.44 9.33
N ASN A 448 -25.23 -20.49 8.39
CA ASN A 448 -24.24 -20.41 7.29
C ASN A 448 -22.83 -20.06 7.77
N PHE A 449 -22.70 -19.30 8.86
CA PHE A 449 -21.40 -18.98 9.43
C PHE A 449 -20.77 -20.19 10.15
N LEU A 450 -21.58 -21.00 10.84
CA LEU A 450 -21.12 -22.23 11.51
C LEU A 450 -20.73 -23.33 10.52
N ASN A 451 -21.40 -23.43 9.38
CA ASN A 451 -21.10 -24.44 8.35
C ASN A 451 -19.85 -24.12 7.50
N ASN A 452 -19.32 -22.90 7.57
CA ASN A 452 -18.13 -22.47 6.83
C ASN A 452 -16.84 -22.47 7.67
N VAL A 453 -16.89 -22.98 8.92
CA VAL A 453 -15.76 -23.03 9.86
C VAL A 453 -15.33 -24.48 10.20
N ILE A 454 -15.91 -25.48 9.54
CA ILE A 454 -15.41 -26.87 9.48
C ILE A 454 -14.90 -27.11 8.05
#